data_AF-A0A2S2NWZ0-F1
#
_entry.id   AF-A0A2S2NWZ0-F1
#
_cell.length_a   1.000
_cell.length_b   1.000
_cell.length_c   1.000
_cell.angle_alpha   90.00
_cell.angle_beta   90.00
_cell.angle_gamma   90.00
#
_symmetry.space_group_name_H-M   'P 1'
#
loop_
_entity.id
_entity.type
_entity.pdbx_description
1 polymer ?
#
loop_
_entity_poly.entity_id
_entity_poly.type
_entity_poly.pdbx_seq_one_letter_code
_entity_poly.pdbx_strand_id
1 'polypeptide(L)'
;AKCKKPHTIAEELILPAAIDMVNIMVGESAGKLLSKVPLSNNTVSRRIHHMAEDLNDQLIEKIKEKEFGLQLDEATDNNKDAHLICYVRFIDGDDMVEDLLFCKNITASAKAQDLFDILNNFMSENMLDWIKCVGVCTDGARSMSGSYGGLQSLIRSKAPDALWTHCIIHREALAAKYLSPALNQVLECVVNVINFIKTRPL
;
A
#
# COMPACT_ATOMS: atom_id res chain seq x y z
N ALA A 1 -23.31 4.47 -3.38
CA ALA A 1 -22.69 3.24 -2.82
C ALA A 1 -23.65 2.49 -1.88
N LYS A 2 -24.83 2.06 -2.37
CA LYS A 2 -25.92 1.47 -1.55
C LYS A 2 -26.15 -0.03 -1.76
N CYS A 3 -25.33 -0.73 -2.55
CA CYS A 3 -25.38 -2.19 -2.62
C CYS A 3 -24.08 -2.75 -2.08
N LYS A 4 -23.96 -2.78 -0.73
CA LYS A 4 -23.06 -3.70 -0.03
C LYS A 4 -23.57 -5.13 -0.27
N LYS A 5 -23.38 -5.67 -1.48
CA LYS A 5 -23.60 -7.09 -1.69
C LYS A 5 -22.60 -7.83 -0.81
N PRO A 6 -23.01 -8.86 -0.07
CA PRO A 6 -22.07 -9.70 0.66
C PRO A 6 -21.04 -10.29 -0.32
N HIS A 7 -19.88 -10.68 0.20
CA HIS A 7 -18.77 -11.27 -0.57
C HIS A 7 -19.12 -12.60 -1.30
N THR A 8 -20.41 -12.92 -1.44
CA THR A 8 -20.98 -14.15 -2.01
C THR A 8 -21.26 -14.08 -3.51
N ILE A 9 -20.96 -12.99 -4.22
CA ILE A 9 -21.15 -12.89 -5.69
C ILE A 9 -20.46 -14.06 -6.41
N ALA A 10 -19.31 -14.50 -5.90
CA ALA A 10 -18.59 -15.64 -6.45
C ALA A 10 -19.42 -16.94 -6.36
N GLU A 11 -20.10 -17.17 -5.23
CA GLU A 11 -20.92 -18.35 -4.98
C GLU A 11 -22.30 -18.28 -5.64
N GLU A 12 -22.95 -17.12 -5.58
CA GLU A 12 -24.35 -16.95 -6.00
C GLU A 12 -24.49 -16.71 -7.51
N LEU A 13 -23.46 -16.20 -8.17
CA LEU A 13 -23.54 -15.78 -9.56
C LEU A 13 -22.42 -16.35 -10.42
N ILE A 14 -21.17 -16.15 -10.03
CA ILE A 14 -20.02 -16.51 -10.89
C ILE A 14 -19.92 -18.03 -11.03
N LEU A 15 -19.99 -18.77 -9.93
CA LEU A 15 -19.85 -20.23 -9.96
C LEU A 15 -20.98 -20.93 -10.72
N PRO A 16 -22.29 -20.62 -10.51
CA PRO A 16 -23.36 -21.19 -11.32
C PRO A 16 -23.21 -20.91 -12.81
N ALA A 17 -22.91 -19.65 -13.18
CA ALA A 17 -22.69 -19.28 -14.57
C ALA A 17 -21.49 -20.02 -15.19
N ALA A 18 -20.40 -20.16 -14.43
CA ALA A 18 -19.22 -20.91 -14.88
C ALA A 18 -19.51 -22.41 -15.05
N ILE A 19 -20.31 -23.00 -14.15
CA ILE A 19 -20.75 -24.40 -14.27
C ILE A 19 -21.59 -24.58 -15.53
N ASP A 20 -22.56 -23.69 -15.79
CA ASP A 20 -23.41 -23.76 -16.99
C ASP A 20 -22.58 -23.63 -18.28
N MET A 21 -21.65 -22.68 -18.33
CA MET A 21 -20.73 -22.55 -19.46
C MET A 21 -19.89 -23.81 -19.67
N VAL A 22 -19.29 -24.38 -18.62
CA VAL A 22 -18.46 -25.57 -18.71
C VAL A 22 -19.28 -26.81 -19.07
N ASN A 23 -20.50 -26.93 -18.56
CA ASN A 23 -21.43 -28.00 -18.92
C ASN A 23 -21.71 -28.00 -20.43
N ILE A 24 -21.95 -26.83 -21.02
CA ILE A 24 -22.22 -26.68 -22.46
C ILE A 24 -20.96 -26.90 -23.30
N MET A 25 -19.83 -26.33 -22.89
CA MET A 25 -18.61 -26.28 -23.72
C MET A 25 -17.74 -27.53 -23.62
N VAL A 26 -17.73 -28.19 -22.46
CA VAL A 26 -16.81 -29.31 -22.15
C VAL A 26 -17.58 -30.56 -21.76
N GLY A 27 -18.69 -30.41 -21.05
CA GLY A 27 -19.57 -31.50 -20.62
C GLY A 27 -19.81 -31.53 -19.12
N GLU A 28 -20.86 -32.25 -18.71
CA GLU A 28 -21.34 -32.28 -17.33
C GLU A 28 -20.31 -32.79 -16.31
N SER A 29 -19.41 -33.68 -16.72
CA SER A 29 -18.35 -34.21 -15.84
C SER A 29 -17.40 -33.09 -15.38
N ALA A 30 -17.04 -32.17 -16.28
CA ALA A 30 -16.20 -31.03 -15.98
C ALA A 30 -16.93 -29.99 -15.10
N GLY A 31 -18.21 -29.73 -15.35
CA GLY A 31 -19.01 -28.84 -14.49
C GLY A 31 -19.16 -29.37 -13.07
N LYS A 32 -19.32 -30.69 -12.89
CA LYS A 32 -19.31 -31.35 -11.57
C LYS A 32 -17.97 -31.27 -10.83
N LEU A 33 -16.85 -31.13 -11.55
CA LEU A 33 -15.56 -30.86 -10.94
C LEU A 33 -15.49 -29.39 -10.47
N LEU A 34 -15.98 -28.47 -11.29
CA LEU A 34 -15.99 -27.05 -10.96
C LEU A 34 -16.89 -26.74 -9.75
N SER A 35 -18.02 -27.43 -9.59
CA SER A 35 -18.90 -27.28 -8.43
C SER A 35 -18.25 -27.68 -7.10
N LYS A 36 -17.10 -28.37 -7.12
CA LYS A 36 -16.33 -28.72 -5.93
C LYS A 36 -15.34 -27.64 -5.51
N VAL A 37 -15.17 -26.56 -6.29
CA VAL A 37 -14.26 -25.47 -5.94
C VAL A 37 -14.87 -24.68 -4.77
N PRO A 38 -14.22 -24.66 -3.58
CA PRO A 38 -14.74 -23.92 -2.45
C PRO A 38 -14.55 -22.40 -2.66
N LEU A 39 -15.65 -21.65 -2.57
CA LEU A 39 -15.69 -20.20 -2.78
C LEU A 39 -16.26 -19.44 -1.59
N SER A 40 -16.37 -20.09 -0.42
CA SER A 40 -16.83 -19.42 0.79
C SER A 40 -15.95 -18.23 1.12
N ASN A 41 -16.54 -17.19 1.73
CA ASN A 41 -15.82 -15.98 2.12
C ASN A 41 -14.52 -16.30 2.88
N ASN A 42 -14.56 -17.29 3.78
CA ASN A 42 -13.38 -17.74 4.54
C ASN A 42 -12.32 -18.39 3.64
N THR A 43 -12.73 -19.18 2.66
CA THR A 43 -11.81 -19.81 1.70
C THR A 43 -11.15 -18.78 0.81
N VAL A 44 -11.93 -17.84 0.27
CA VAL A 44 -11.42 -16.75 -0.57
C VAL A 44 -10.47 -15.87 0.23
N SER A 45 -10.85 -15.46 1.44
CA SER A 45 -9.99 -14.70 2.35
C SER A 45 -8.66 -15.39 2.62
N ARG A 46 -8.69 -16.68 2.98
CA ARG A 46 -7.47 -17.47 3.18
C ARG A 46 -6.59 -17.54 1.92
N ARG A 47 -7.18 -17.72 0.73
CA ARG A 47 -6.43 -17.73 -0.52
C ARG A 47 -5.76 -16.38 -0.81
N ILE A 48 -6.47 -15.29 -0.58
CA ILE A 48 -5.90 -13.93 -0.71
C ILE A 48 -4.72 -13.77 0.23
N HIS A 49 -4.85 -14.23 1.48
CA HIS A 49 -3.76 -14.15 2.45
C HIS A 49 -2.54 -14.96 2.02
N HIS A 50 -2.72 -16.22 1.64
CA HIS A 50 -1.62 -17.08 1.19
C HIS A 50 -0.93 -16.52 -0.07
N MET A 51 -1.69 -15.95 -1.01
CA MET A 51 -1.10 -15.29 -2.19
C MET A 51 -0.32 -14.04 -1.81
N ALA A 52 -0.80 -13.25 -0.85
CA ALA A 52 -0.09 -12.07 -0.38
C ALA A 52 1.21 -12.44 0.37
N GLU A 53 1.19 -13.49 1.18
CA GLU A 53 2.38 -14.05 1.84
C GLU A 53 3.39 -14.53 0.79
N ASP A 54 2.97 -15.31 -0.20
CA ASP A 54 3.83 -15.82 -1.27
C ASP A 54 4.46 -14.69 -2.11
N LEU A 55 3.68 -13.65 -2.45
CA LEU A 55 4.21 -12.46 -3.14
C LEU A 55 5.23 -11.72 -2.28
N ASN A 56 4.95 -11.57 -0.98
CA ASN A 56 5.88 -10.93 -0.05
C ASN A 56 7.18 -11.75 0.08
N ASP A 57 7.09 -13.07 0.25
CA ASP A 57 8.26 -13.94 0.36
C ASP A 57 9.14 -13.84 -0.90
N GLN A 58 8.53 -13.89 -2.09
CA GLN A 58 9.24 -13.68 -3.36
C GLN A 58 9.92 -12.31 -3.44
N LEU A 59 9.24 -11.24 -2.99
CA LEU A 59 9.83 -9.89 -2.96
C LEU A 59 11.01 -9.82 -1.99
N ILE A 60 10.86 -10.35 -0.77
CA ILE A 60 11.91 -10.39 0.24
C ILE A 60 13.14 -11.14 -0.27
N GLU A 61 12.96 -12.33 -0.87
CA GLU A 61 14.05 -13.09 -1.47
C GLU A 61 14.81 -12.29 -2.53
N LYS A 62 14.10 -11.52 -3.36
CA LYS A 62 14.73 -10.68 -4.39
C LYS A 62 15.56 -9.54 -3.82
N ILE A 63 15.12 -8.90 -2.74
CA ILE A 63 15.78 -7.70 -2.20
C ILE A 63 16.85 -8.01 -1.15
N LYS A 64 16.82 -9.20 -0.54
CA LYS A 64 17.66 -9.56 0.62
C LYS A 64 19.16 -9.29 0.44
N GLU A 65 19.68 -9.59 -0.75
CA GLU A 65 21.10 -9.43 -1.07
C GLU A 65 21.42 -8.13 -1.84
N LYS A 66 20.40 -7.36 -2.20
CA LYS A 66 20.51 -6.19 -3.06
C LYS A 66 20.46 -4.90 -2.25
N GLU A 67 21.04 -3.84 -2.81
CA GLU A 67 20.80 -2.50 -2.30
C GLU A 67 19.38 -2.05 -2.65
N PHE A 68 18.73 -1.37 -1.72
CA PHE A 68 17.37 -0.89 -1.90
C PHE A 68 17.14 0.48 -1.26
N GLY A 69 16.15 1.19 -1.79
CA GLY A 69 15.59 2.40 -1.19
C GLY A 69 14.19 2.12 -0.63
N LEU A 70 13.82 2.84 0.44
CA LEU A 70 12.51 2.77 1.06
C LEU A 70 11.74 4.07 0.86
N GLN A 71 10.46 3.99 0.53
CA GLN A 71 9.54 5.13 0.53
C GLN A 71 8.42 4.86 1.53
N LEU A 72 8.30 5.73 2.53
CA LEU A 72 7.36 5.58 3.64
C LEU A 72 6.33 6.70 3.61
N ASP A 73 5.06 6.32 3.75
CA ASP A 73 3.94 7.25 3.82
C ASP A 73 2.92 6.81 4.87
N GLU A 74 2.17 7.77 5.41
CA GLU A 74 1.07 7.52 6.33
C GLU A 74 -0.26 7.70 5.61
N ALA A 75 -1.11 6.69 5.65
CA ALA A 75 -2.45 6.75 5.09
C ALA A 75 -3.50 6.50 6.17
N THR A 76 -4.61 7.24 6.12
CA THR A 76 -5.78 6.98 6.96
C THR A 76 -6.90 6.39 6.10
N ASP A 77 -7.43 5.24 6.50
CA ASP A 77 -8.54 4.62 5.79
C ASP A 77 -9.91 5.23 6.16
N ASN A 78 -10.97 4.72 5.53
CA ASN A 78 -12.33 5.21 5.74
C ASN A 78 -12.88 4.93 7.16
N ASN A 79 -12.29 3.97 7.88
CA ASN A 79 -12.61 3.68 9.27
C ASN A 79 -11.82 4.55 10.26
N LYS A 80 -10.96 5.43 9.75
CA LYS A 80 -10.03 6.29 10.50
C LYS A 80 -8.87 5.52 11.12
N ASP A 81 -8.59 4.31 10.63
CA ASP A 81 -7.40 3.57 11.02
C ASP A 81 -6.21 4.13 10.23
N ALA A 82 -5.12 4.42 10.94
CA ALA A 82 -3.88 4.90 10.34
C ALA A 82 -2.98 3.72 9.99
N HIS A 83 -2.31 3.82 8.84
CA HIS A 83 -1.47 2.77 8.28
C HIS A 83 -0.12 3.36 7.86
N LEU A 84 0.95 2.65 8.20
CA LEU A 84 2.28 2.90 7.64
C LEU A 84 2.42 2.05 6.38
N ILE A 85 2.58 2.72 5.25
CA ILE A 85 2.79 2.10 3.95
C ILE A 85 4.25 2.27 3.59
N CYS A 86 4.91 1.16 3.25
CA CYS A 86 6.30 1.15 2.82
C CYS A 86 6.39 0.54 1.43
N TYR A 87 6.96 1.30 0.49
CA TYR A 87 7.39 0.82 -0.82
C TYR A 87 8.89 0.58 -0.79
N VAL A 88 9.34 -0.46 -1.49
CA VAL A 88 10.75 -0.73 -1.72
C VAL A 88 11.08 -0.49 -3.19
N ARG A 89 12.24 0.10 -3.44
CA ARG A 89 12.78 0.32 -4.78
C ARG A 89 14.17 -0.30 -4.87
N PHE A 90 14.40 -1.15 -5.86
CA PHE A 90 15.65 -1.89 -6.02
C PHE A 90 15.89 -2.22 -7.51
N ILE A 91 17.10 -2.67 -7.82
CA ILE A 91 17.47 -3.05 -9.20
C ILE A 91 17.23 -4.55 -9.38
N ASP A 92 16.48 -4.95 -10.41
CA ASP A 92 16.31 -6.35 -10.83
C ASP A 92 16.73 -6.52 -12.29
N GLY A 93 17.91 -7.12 -12.50
CA GLY A 93 18.57 -7.09 -13.81
C GLY A 93 18.97 -5.66 -14.18
N ASP A 94 18.43 -5.17 -15.30
CA ASP A 94 18.66 -3.80 -15.79
C ASP A 94 17.51 -2.84 -15.42
N ASP A 95 16.46 -3.34 -14.75
CA ASP A 95 15.25 -2.58 -14.45
C ASP A 95 15.26 -2.06 -13.02
N MET A 96 14.80 -0.82 -12.85
CA MET A 96 14.44 -0.26 -11.56
C MET A 96 13.02 -0.72 -11.20
N VAL A 97 12.92 -1.60 -10.21
CA VAL A 97 11.64 -2.15 -9.74
C VAL A 97 11.20 -1.42 -8.49
N GLU A 98 9.90 -1.12 -8.42
CA GLU A 98 9.23 -0.62 -7.23
C GLU A 98 8.07 -1.54 -6.89
N ASP A 99 7.97 -1.93 -5.62
CA ASP A 99 6.87 -2.77 -5.14
C ASP A 99 6.47 -2.40 -3.72
N LEU A 100 5.27 -2.81 -3.32
CA LEU A 100 4.75 -2.63 -1.97
C LEU A 100 5.45 -3.61 -1.02
N LEU A 101 6.27 -3.09 -0.11
CA LEU A 101 6.96 -3.90 0.88
C LEU A 101 6.02 -4.33 2.00
N PHE A 102 5.26 -3.38 2.56
CA PHE A 102 4.19 -3.70 3.50
C PHE A 102 3.19 -2.54 3.65
N CYS A 103 2.01 -2.89 4.15
CA CYS A 103 1.03 -1.95 4.70
C CYS A 103 0.64 -2.46 6.09
N LYS A 104 1.04 -1.75 7.15
CA LYS A 104 0.79 -2.17 8.54
C LYS A 104 0.06 -1.08 9.33
N ASN A 105 -0.91 -1.51 10.13
CA ASN A 105 -1.66 -0.61 11.00
C ASN A 105 -0.74 0.07 12.02
N ILE A 106 -0.96 1.36 12.26
CA ILE A 106 -0.33 2.11 13.33
C ILE A 106 -1.22 1.97 14.57
N THR A 107 -0.87 1.03 15.46
CA THR A 107 -1.68 0.69 16.64
C THR A 107 -1.38 1.54 17.87
N ALA A 108 -0.22 2.18 17.91
CA ALA A 108 0.22 3.03 19.02
C ALA A 108 -0.01 4.52 18.70
N SER A 109 1.06 5.30 18.49
CA SER A 109 0.94 6.70 18.05
C SER A 109 1.68 6.93 16.74
N ALA A 110 1.32 7.98 15.99
CA ALA A 110 2.03 8.36 14.75
C ALA A 110 3.36 9.09 15.02
N LYS A 111 4.06 8.72 16.10
CA LYS A 111 5.37 9.28 16.45
C LYS A 111 6.46 8.55 15.68
N ALA A 112 7.56 9.25 15.42
CA ALA A 112 8.71 8.71 14.71
C ALA A 112 9.19 7.34 15.25
N GLN A 113 9.22 7.18 16.58
CA GLN A 113 9.66 5.94 17.22
C GLN A 113 8.72 4.78 16.93
N ASP A 114 7.41 4.97 17.04
CA ASP A 114 6.44 3.91 16.78
C ASP A 114 6.48 3.47 15.31
N LEU A 115 6.62 4.42 14.39
CA LEU A 115 6.79 4.14 12.96
C LEU A 115 8.10 3.40 12.67
N PHE A 116 9.18 3.80 13.36
CA PHE A 116 10.46 3.13 13.27
C PHE A 116 10.39 1.70 13.81
N ASP A 117 9.69 1.47 14.92
CA ASP A 117 9.55 0.14 15.52
C ASP A 117 8.77 -0.80 14.59
N ILE A 118 7.70 -0.32 13.95
CA ILE A 118 6.96 -1.09 12.92
C ILE A 118 7.90 -1.51 11.78
N LEU A 119 8.67 -0.56 11.26
CA LEU A 119 9.61 -0.81 10.17
C LEU A 119 10.76 -1.73 10.61
N ASN A 120 11.37 -1.47 11.77
CA ASN A 120 12.48 -2.25 12.29
C ASN A 120 12.07 -3.69 12.64
N ASN A 121 10.87 -3.89 13.16
CA ASN A 121 10.31 -5.23 13.37
C ASN A 121 10.14 -5.96 12.03
N PHE A 122 9.56 -5.30 11.02
CA PHE A 122 9.44 -5.90 9.68
C PHE A 122 10.80 -6.28 9.09
N MET A 123 11.79 -5.38 9.17
CA MET A 123 13.15 -5.63 8.67
C MET A 123 13.79 -6.83 9.39
N SER A 124 13.61 -6.91 10.71
CA SER A 124 14.16 -7.98 11.55
C SER A 124 13.48 -9.32 11.28
N GLU A 125 12.14 -9.35 11.18
CA GLU A 125 11.32 -10.54 10.87
C GLU A 125 11.73 -11.15 9.52
N ASN A 126 12.02 -10.31 8.53
CA ASN A 126 12.38 -10.75 7.17
C ASN A 126 13.90 -10.87 6.96
N MET A 127 14.71 -10.66 8.00
CA MET A 127 16.18 -10.67 7.94
C MET A 127 16.75 -9.76 6.84
N LEU A 128 16.16 -8.57 6.67
CA LEU A 128 16.67 -7.54 5.77
C LEU A 128 17.75 -6.73 6.47
N ASP A 129 18.92 -6.61 5.84
CA ASP A 129 20.03 -5.86 6.39
C ASP A 129 19.86 -4.36 6.13
N TRP A 130 19.92 -3.57 7.20
CA TRP A 130 19.90 -2.11 7.11
C TRP A 130 21.09 -1.55 6.34
N ILE A 131 22.25 -2.22 6.32
CA ILE A 131 23.43 -1.79 5.56
C ILE A 131 23.12 -1.71 4.05
N LYS A 132 22.18 -2.52 3.57
CA LYS A 132 21.74 -2.54 2.17
C LYS A 132 20.73 -1.42 1.84
N CYS A 133 20.19 -0.75 2.86
CA CYS A 133 19.29 0.38 2.66
C CYS A 133 20.11 1.63 2.30
N VAL A 134 20.08 2.03 1.04
CA VAL A 134 20.87 3.15 0.50
C VAL A 134 20.06 4.44 0.33
N GLY A 135 18.74 4.38 0.49
CA GLY A 135 17.86 5.53 0.32
C GLY A 135 16.59 5.47 1.14
N VAL A 136 16.12 6.62 1.60
CA VAL A 136 14.86 6.76 2.33
C VAL A 136 14.10 7.98 1.78
N CYS A 137 12.82 7.82 1.49
CA CYS A 137 11.94 8.88 1.05
C CYS A 137 10.73 8.99 1.97
N THR A 138 10.39 10.20 2.43
CA THR A 138 9.19 10.44 3.27
C THR A 138 8.45 11.71 2.85
N ASP A 139 7.19 11.86 3.26
CA ASP A 139 6.26 12.97 2.92
C ASP A 139 6.68 14.37 3.45
N GLY A 140 7.68 14.43 4.32
CA GLY A 140 8.17 15.66 4.93
C GLY A 140 7.47 16.06 6.22
N ALA A 141 6.47 15.30 6.69
CA ALA A 141 5.84 15.54 7.98
C ALA A 141 6.89 15.57 9.10
N ARG A 142 6.67 16.38 10.15
CA ARG A 142 7.68 16.60 11.19
C ARG A 142 8.13 15.30 11.87
N SER A 143 7.20 14.36 12.09
CA SER A 143 7.46 13.02 12.61
C SER A 143 8.33 12.18 11.67
N MET A 144 8.32 12.46 10.36
CA MET A 144 9.01 11.70 9.33
C MET A 144 10.37 12.31 8.95
N SER A 145 10.45 13.64 8.85
CA SER A 145 11.59 14.38 8.28
C SER A 145 12.54 15.00 9.31
N GLY A 146 12.18 14.99 10.59
CA GLY A 146 13.00 15.59 11.65
C GLY A 146 14.44 15.05 11.68
N SER A 147 15.42 15.95 11.76
CA SER A 147 16.86 15.61 11.75
C SER A 147 17.39 15.01 13.06
N TYR A 148 16.73 15.30 14.19
CA TYR A 148 17.17 14.88 15.53
C TYR A 148 16.21 13.87 16.20
N GLY A 149 15.11 13.51 15.54
CA GLY A 149 14.11 12.60 16.10
C GLY A 149 12.93 12.30 15.16
N GLY A 150 13.08 12.55 13.87
CA GLY A 150 12.13 12.09 12.85
C GLY A 150 12.48 10.68 12.40
N LEU A 151 11.55 10.00 11.74
CA LEU A 151 11.72 8.63 11.24
C LEU A 151 13.01 8.46 10.42
N GLN A 152 13.32 9.41 9.54
CA GLN A 152 14.55 9.35 8.74
C GLN A 152 15.83 9.33 9.59
N SER A 153 15.85 10.05 10.73
CA SER A 153 17.03 10.08 11.61
C SER A 153 17.21 8.74 12.33
N LEU A 154 16.10 8.08 12.71
CA LEU A 154 16.13 6.76 13.32
C LEU A 154 16.55 5.70 12.32
N ILE A 155 16.05 5.75 11.08
CA ILE A 155 16.50 4.86 10.00
C ILE A 155 17.99 5.03 9.74
N ARG A 156 18.48 6.26 9.63
CA ARG A 156 19.90 6.53 9.39
C ARG A 156 20.81 6.11 10.55
N SER A 157 20.28 5.92 11.76
CA SER A 157 21.05 5.30 12.84
C SER A 157 21.36 3.82 12.59
N LYS A 158 20.52 3.12 11.81
CA LYS A 158 20.72 1.73 11.37
C LYS A 158 21.39 1.63 10.01
N ALA A 159 21.11 2.58 9.12
CA ALA A 159 21.64 2.67 7.76
C ALA A 159 22.35 4.03 7.56
N PRO A 160 23.60 4.20 8.06
CA PRO A 160 24.28 5.50 8.06
C PRO A 160 24.49 6.12 6.68
N ASP A 161 24.67 5.27 5.67
CA ASP A 161 24.91 5.64 4.28
C ASP A 161 23.61 5.94 3.50
N ALA A 162 22.45 5.69 4.11
CA ALA A 162 21.16 5.95 3.48
C ALA A 162 20.95 7.45 3.25
N LEU A 163 20.67 7.82 1.99
CA LEU A 163 20.32 9.19 1.62
C LEU A 163 18.82 9.42 1.87
N TRP A 164 18.51 10.43 2.68
CA TRP A 164 17.13 10.87 2.83
C TRP A 164 16.73 11.87 1.74
N THR A 165 15.55 11.66 1.17
CA THR A 165 14.90 12.57 0.23
C THR A 165 13.48 12.91 0.69
N HIS A 166 13.06 14.14 0.42
CA HIS A 166 11.67 14.55 0.65
C HIS A 166 10.85 14.22 -0.60
N CYS A 167 9.74 13.50 -0.41
CA CYS A 167 8.81 13.08 -1.46
C CYS A 167 8.48 14.22 -2.43
N ILE A 168 8.81 14.00 -3.71
CA ILE A 168 8.68 15.02 -4.75
C ILE A 168 7.23 15.45 -4.96
N ILE A 169 6.27 14.53 -4.83
CA ILE A 169 4.83 14.80 -4.98
C ILE A 169 4.35 15.74 -3.86
N HIS A 170 4.78 15.48 -2.62
CA HIS A 170 4.47 16.36 -1.50
C HIS A 170 5.13 17.73 -1.66
N ARG A 171 6.38 17.79 -2.15
CA ARG A 171 7.06 19.06 -2.45
C ARG A 171 6.38 19.84 -3.57
N GLU A 172 5.96 19.17 -4.63
CA GLU A 172 5.22 19.75 -5.74
C GLU A 172 3.89 20.32 -5.25
N ALA A 173 3.10 19.55 -4.51
CA ALA A 173 1.84 20.00 -3.93
C ALA A 173 2.04 21.22 -3.02
N LEU A 174 3.09 21.22 -2.20
CA LEU A 174 3.46 22.36 -1.37
C LEU A 174 3.85 23.58 -2.21
N ALA A 175 4.64 23.41 -3.27
CA ALA A 175 5.02 24.51 -4.16
C ALA A 175 3.81 25.08 -4.93
N ALA A 176 2.96 24.21 -5.47
CA ALA A 176 1.74 24.55 -6.20
C ALA A 176 0.80 25.44 -5.39
N LYS A 177 0.68 25.17 -4.08
CA LYS A 177 -0.13 25.99 -3.16
C LYS A 177 0.27 27.47 -3.14
N TYR A 178 1.51 27.81 -3.50
CA TYR A 178 2.03 29.18 -3.45
C TYR A 178 2.32 29.79 -4.84
N LEU A 179 2.09 29.07 -5.94
CA LEU A 179 2.58 29.45 -7.26
C LEU A 179 1.78 30.56 -7.97
N SER A 180 0.48 30.74 -7.70
CA SER A 180 -0.29 31.85 -8.27
C SER A 180 -1.58 32.14 -7.51
N PRO A 181 -1.79 33.37 -7.00
CA PRO A 181 -3.05 33.78 -6.39
C PRO A 181 -4.26 33.62 -7.35
N ALA A 182 -4.06 33.88 -8.65
CA ALA A 182 -5.11 33.77 -9.65
C ALA A 182 -5.53 32.31 -9.90
N LEU A 183 -4.57 31.39 -9.97
CA LEU A 183 -4.88 29.95 -10.11
C LEU A 183 -5.50 29.39 -8.83
N ASN A 184 -5.03 29.83 -7.65
CA ASN A 184 -5.61 29.42 -6.39
C ASN A 184 -7.08 29.85 -6.26
N GLN A 185 -7.44 31.06 -6.70
CA GLN A 185 -8.84 31.50 -6.76
C GLN A 185 -9.72 30.60 -7.64
N VAL A 186 -9.22 30.18 -8.81
CA VAL A 186 -9.95 29.26 -9.69
C VAL A 186 -10.15 27.90 -9.00
N LEU A 187 -9.09 27.36 -8.37
CA LEU A 187 -9.17 26.09 -7.64
C LEU A 187 -10.14 26.17 -6.44
N GLU A 188 -10.10 27.24 -5.66
CA GLU A 188 -11.03 27.48 -4.55
C GLU A 188 -12.48 27.53 -5.03
N CYS A 189 -12.75 28.18 -6.17
CA CYS A 189 -14.07 28.20 -6.79
C CYS A 189 -14.55 26.78 -7.15
N VAL A 190 -13.71 25.98 -7.81
CA VAL A 190 -14.02 24.58 -8.17
C VAL A 190 -14.28 23.73 -6.92
N VAL A 191 -13.45 23.85 -5.90
CA VAL A 191 -13.62 23.13 -4.61
C VAL A 191 -14.95 23.50 -3.96
N ASN A 192 -15.33 24.78 -3.97
CA ASN A 192 -16.62 25.24 -3.43
C ASN A 192 -17.81 24.64 -4.18
N VAL A 193 -17.75 24.58 -5.51
CA VAL A 193 -18.79 23.95 -6.34
C VAL A 193 -18.90 22.45 -6.03
N ILE A 194 -17.77 21.74 -5.94
CA ILE A 194 -17.73 20.32 -5.60
C ILE A 194 -18.34 20.07 -4.22
N ASN A 195 -17.96 20.88 -3.22
CA ASN A 195 -18.49 20.77 -1.86
C ASN A 195 -19.99 21.07 -1.79
N PHE A 196 -20.47 22.05 -2.56
CA PHE A 196 -21.90 22.33 -2.69
C PHE A 196 -22.68 21.14 -3.27
N ILE A 197 -22.13 20.48 -4.31
CA ILE A 197 -22.75 19.28 -4.89
C ILE A 197 -22.71 18.12 -3.89
N LYS A 198 -21.59 17.87 -3.23
CA LYS A 198 -21.43 16.78 -2.25
C LYS A 198 -22.36 16.90 -1.05
N THR A 199 -22.65 18.12 -0.59
CA THR A 199 -23.55 18.38 0.55
C THR A 199 -25.04 18.25 0.18
N ARG A 200 -25.36 18.11 -1.11
CA ARG A 200 -26.72 17.94 -1.63
C ARG A 200 -26.83 16.67 -2.48
N PRO A 201 -26.77 15.49 -1.85
CA PRO A 201 -27.00 14.23 -2.56
C PRO A 201 -28.43 14.20 -3.12
N LEU A 202 -28.57 13.77 -4.38
CA LEU A 202 -29.85 13.44 -5.01
C LEU A 202 -30.51 12.23 -4.34
#